data_AF-A0A6S6RY32-F1
#
_entry.id   AF-A0A6S6RY32-F1
#
_cell.length_a   1.000
_cell.length_b   1.000
_cell.length_c   1.000
_cell.angle_alpha   90.00
_cell.angle_beta   90.00
_cell.angle_gamma   90.00
#
_symmetry.space_group_name_H-M   'P 1'
#
loop_
_entity.id
_entity.type
_entity.pdbx_description
1 polymer ?
#
loop_
_entity_poly.entity_id
_entity_poly.type
_entity_poly.pdbx_seq_one_letter_code
_entity_poly.pdbx_strand_id
1 'polypeptide(L)'
;MQKKIDFNLIYTADHGEIINVGHRLEKGREQYLIPFMYKSTNKHFNCAFIESFRNKDEYLSALMNKYILSELLGYDIDKNILRSEREYDRVLTDNENILPFPLEK
;
A
#
# COMPACT_ATOMS: atom_id res chain seq x y z
N MET A 1 -36.69 3.72 7.23
CA MET A 1 -35.47 4.57 7.15
C MET A 1 -34.26 3.66 7.05
N GLN A 2 -33.45 3.78 6.00
CA GLN A 2 -32.22 2.99 5.87
C GLN A 2 -31.13 3.62 6.74
N LYS A 3 -30.60 2.85 7.70
CA LYS A 3 -29.52 3.32 8.56
C LYS A 3 -28.27 3.51 7.71
N LYS A 4 -27.78 4.74 7.61
CA LYS A 4 -26.49 5.02 6.97
C LYS A 4 -25.39 4.49 7.88
N ILE A 5 -24.62 3.53 7.38
CA ILE A 5 -23.49 2.94 8.10
C ILE A 5 -22.26 3.71 7.68
N ASP A 6 -21.48 4.15 8.67
CA ASP A 6 -20.15 4.70 8.40
C ASP A 6 -19.15 3.57 8.22
N PHE A 7 -18.40 3.63 7.12
CA PHE A 7 -17.43 2.59 6.80
C PHE A 7 -16.22 3.16 6.06
N ASN A 8 -15.13 2.41 6.17
CA ASN A 8 -13.97 2.49 5.31
C ASN A 8 -13.84 1.13 4.62
N LEU A 9 -13.64 1.14 3.31
CA LEU A 9 -13.35 -0.03 2.49
C LEU A 9 -11.95 0.14 1.93
N ILE A 10 -11.08 -0.83 2.21
CA ILE A 10 -9.77 -0.97 1.59
C ILE A 10 -9.77 -2.30 0.84
N TYR A 11 -9.35 -2.26 -0.41
CA TYR A 11 -9.02 -3.44 -1.18
C TYR A 11 -7.58 -3.33 -1.66
N THR A 12 -6.83 -4.40 -1.45
CA THR A 12 -5.45 -4.59 -1.88
C THR A 12 -5.33 -6.03 -2.35
N ALA A 13 -4.66 -6.27 -3.47
CA ALA A 13 -4.19 -7.62 -3.77
C ALA A 13 -2.97 -7.96 -2.90
N ASP A 14 -2.68 -9.24 -2.75
CA ASP A 14 -1.50 -9.76 -2.07
C ASP A 14 -0.25 -9.65 -2.96
N HIS A 15 -0.39 -9.94 -4.25
CA HIS A 15 0.64 -9.77 -5.27
C HIS A 15 0.05 -9.48 -6.65
N GLY A 16 0.92 -9.03 -7.57
CA GLY A 16 0.62 -8.92 -9.00
C GLY A 16 0.98 -10.22 -9.73
N GLU A 17 0.99 -10.19 -11.06
CA GLU A 17 1.25 -11.38 -11.87
C GLU A 17 2.02 -11.01 -13.15
N ILE A 18 3.01 -11.82 -13.53
CA ILE A 18 3.58 -11.77 -14.87
C ILE A 18 2.73 -12.66 -15.79
N ILE A 19 2.06 -12.04 -16.75
CA ILE A 19 1.11 -12.73 -17.64
C ILE A 19 1.80 -13.87 -18.40
N ASN A 20 1.18 -15.04 -18.40
CA ASN A 20 1.69 -16.30 -18.99
C ASN A 20 2.96 -16.87 -18.34
N VAL A 21 3.43 -16.32 -17.22
CA VAL A 21 4.63 -16.82 -16.53
C VAL A 21 4.32 -17.21 -15.08
N GLY A 22 3.69 -16.34 -14.30
CA GLY A 22 3.46 -16.56 -12.87
C GLY A 22 3.93 -15.41 -11.98
N HIS A 23 4.14 -15.74 -10.71
CA HIS A 23 4.79 -14.92 -9.67
C HIS A 23 5.80 -15.81 -8.89
N ARG A 24 6.46 -15.26 -7.86
CA ARG A 24 7.62 -15.87 -7.15
C ARG A 24 8.85 -16.03 -8.04
N LEU A 25 9.16 -14.99 -8.78
CA LEU A 25 10.28 -14.98 -9.70
C LEU A 25 11.34 -14.02 -9.16
N GLU A 26 12.61 -14.33 -9.38
CA GLU A 26 13.71 -13.42 -9.02
C GLU A 26 13.57 -12.05 -9.70
N LYS A 27 12.93 -12.00 -10.87
CA LYS A 27 12.79 -10.83 -11.73
C LYS A 27 11.36 -10.64 -12.21
N GLY A 28 11.08 -9.42 -12.65
CA GLY A 28 9.78 -9.00 -13.18
C GLY A 28 9.04 -8.19 -12.13
N ARG A 29 8.85 -6.90 -12.40
CA ARG A 29 8.24 -5.96 -11.46
C ARG A 29 6.73 -6.12 -11.36
N GLU A 30 6.11 -6.70 -12.39
CA GLU A 30 4.67 -6.86 -12.54
C GLU A 30 4.08 -7.74 -11.44
N GLN A 31 4.87 -8.66 -10.87
CA GLN A 31 4.46 -9.45 -9.70
C GLN A 31 4.31 -8.62 -8.40
N TYR A 32 4.82 -7.39 -8.37
CA TYR A 32 4.73 -6.48 -7.21
C TYR A 32 3.76 -5.32 -7.45
N LEU A 33 3.30 -5.14 -8.68
CA LEU A 33 2.33 -4.10 -9.03
C LEU A 33 0.91 -4.62 -8.76
N ILE A 34 0.26 -4.04 -7.76
CA ILE A 34 -1.07 -4.45 -7.32
C ILE A 34 -2.09 -3.31 -7.43
N PRO A 35 -3.37 -3.63 -7.65
CA PRO A 35 -4.44 -2.65 -7.49
C PRO A 35 -4.65 -2.30 -6.01
N PHE A 36 -4.84 -1.01 -5.75
CA PHE A 36 -5.32 -0.49 -4.47
C PHE A 36 -6.61 0.29 -4.71
N MET A 37 -7.65 -0.01 -3.95
CA MET A 37 -8.90 0.73 -3.97
C MET A 37 -9.32 1.14 -2.56
N TYR A 38 -9.78 2.37 -2.43
CA TYR A 38 -10.24 2.92 -1.16
C TYR A 38 -11.56 3.67 -1.30
N LYS A 39 -12.43 3.49 -0.31
CA LYS A 39 -13.67 4.26 -0.18
C LYS A 39 -14.00 4.51 1.29
N SER A 40 -14.34 5.74 1.63
CA SER A 40 -14.86 6.09 2.94
C SER A 40 -16.17 6.87 2.84
N THR A 41 -17.03 6.70 3.82
CA THR A 41 -18.15 7.62 4.07
C THR A 41 -17.77 8.77 5.01
N ASN A 42 -16.62 8.69 5.69
CA ASN A 42 -16.09 9.72 6.55
C ASN A 42 -15.24 10.72 5.75
N LYS A 43 -15.61 12.01 5.81
CA LYS A 43 -14.93 13.07 5.06
C LYS A 43 -13.50 13.35 5.54
N HIS A 44 -13.14 12.98 6.77
CA HIS A 44 -11.79 13.13 7.30
C HIS A 44 -10.83 12.10 6.68
N PHE A 45 -11.33 10.89 6.41
CA PHE A 45 -10.57 9.82 5.75
C PHE A 45 -10.92 9.78 4.26
N ASN A 46 -10.69 10.89 3.57
CA ASN A 46 -10.96 11.00 2.13
C ASN A 46 -9.74 10.59 1.29
N CYS A 47 -9.73 10.85 -0.02
CA CYS A 47 -8.58 10.51 -0.86
C CYS A 47 -7.28 11.17 -0.38
N ALA A 48 -7.31 12.42 0.09
CA ALA A 48 -6.11 13.12 0.57
C ALA A 48 -5.48 12.43 1.79
N PHE A 49 -6.28 11.76 2.62
CA PHE A 49 -5.78 10.92 3.71
C PHE A 49 -4.93 9.77 3.16
N ILE A 50 -5.43 9.00 2.20
CA ILE A 50 -4.65 7.93 1.55
C ILE A 50 -3.41 8.48 0.84
N GLU A 51 -3.54 9.59 0.13
CA GLU A 51 -2.44 10.22 -0.60
C GLU A 51 -1.28 10.64 0.32
N SER A 52 -1.55 10.90 1.60
CA SER A 52 -0.49 11.22 2.57
C SER A 52 0.49 10.06 2.82
N PHE A 53 0.07 8.82 2.53
CA PHE A 53 0.88 7.61 2.63
C PHE A 53 1.63 7.28 1.33
N ARG A 54 1.41 8.01 0.24
CA ARG A 54 2.07 7.77 -1.05
C ARG A 54 3.54 8.18 -0.99
N ASN A 55 4.42 7.33 -1.51
CA ASN A 55 5.85 7.60 -1.62
C ASN A 55 6.14 8.62 -2.75
N LYS A 56 7.35 9.18 -2.74
CA LYS A 56 7.83 10.19 -3.71
C LYS A 56 7.96 9.66 -5.14
N ASP A 57 7.96 8.34 -5.31
CA ASP A 57 7.98 7.64 -6.60
C ASP A 57 6.58 7.47 -7.21
N GLU A 58 5.58 8.11 -6.61
CA GLU A 58 4.16 8.09 -6.98
C GLU A 58 3.42 6.77 -6.68
N TYR A 59 4.07 5.80 -6.05
CA TYR A 59 3.44 4.55 -5.62
C TYR A 59 2.97 4.59 -4.16
N LEU A 60 1.92 3.83 -3.87
CA LEU A 60 1.52 3.49 -2.50
C LEU A 60 1.88 2.03 -2.25
N SER A 61 2.78 1.80 -1.32
CA SER A 61 3.19 0.46 -0.92
C SER A 61 2.15 -0.23 -0.05
N ALA A 62 1.94 -1.53 -0.29
CA ALA A 62 1.08 -2.37 0.55
C ALA A 62 1.55 -2.42 2.01
N LEU A 63 2.84 -2.14 2.28
CA LEU A 63 3.37 -2.03 3.64
C LEU A 63 2.73 -0.86 4.42
N MET A 64 2.21 0.16 3.73
CA MET A 64 1.50 1.28 4.34
C MET A 64 0.12 0.90 4.87
N ASN A 65 -0.45 -0.25 4.46
CA ASN A 65 -1.76 -0.69 4.93
C ASN A 65 -1.82 -0.79 6.47
N LYS A 66 -0.72 -1.19 7.12
CA LYS A 66 -0.66 -1.24 8.59
C LYS A 66 -0.84 0.14 9.24
N TYR A 67 -0.25 1.18 8.65
CA TYR A 67 -0.36 2.55 9.15
C TYR A 67 -1.72 3.17 8.82
N ILE A 68 -2.21 2.98 7.59
CA ILE A 68 -3.56 3.40 7.18
C ILE A 68 -4.61 2.81 8.12
N LEU A 69 -4.57 1.50 8.36
CA LEU A 69 -5.51 0.84 9.28
C LEU A 69 -5.37 1.35 10.71
N SER A 70 -4.15 1.63 11.17
CA SER A 70 -3.92 2.15 12.51
C SER A 70 -4.55 3.53 12.71
N GLU A 71 -4.39 4.47 11.77
CA GLU A 71 -5.05 5.78 11.84
C GLU A 71 -6.58 5.68 11.73
N LEU A 72 -7.10 4.78 10.88
CA LEU A 72 -8.54 4.51 10.77
C LEU A 72 -9.14 3.96 12.06
N LEU A 73 -8.34 3.24 12.86
CA LEU A 73 -8.72 2.73 14.19
C LEU A 73 -8.50 3.75 15.32
N GLY A 74 -7.96 4.93 15.01
CA GLY A 74 -7.74 6.02 15.96
C GLY A 74 -6.40 5.98 16.70
N TYR A 75 -5.42 5.22 16.23
CA TYR A 75 -4.06 5.28 16.74
C TYR A 75 -3.33 6.51 16.18
N ASP A 76 -2.58 7.19 17.04
CA ASP A 76 -1.65 8.25 16.64
C ASP A 76 -0.27 7.64 16.35
N ILE A 77 0.27 7.94 15.17
CA ILE A 77 1.48 7.32 14.66
C ILE A 77 2.56 8.41 14.58
N ASP A 78 3.75 8.11 15.09
CA ASP A 78 4.88 9.02 14.97
C ASP A 78 5.17 9.31 13.49
N LYS A 79 5.02 10.58 13.10
CA LYS A 79 5.21 11.05 11.73
C LYS A 79 6.63 10.80 11.21
N ASN A 80 7.62 10.69 12.07
CA ASN A 80 8.98 10.34 11.68
C ASN A 80 9.09 8.88 11.24
N ILE A 81 8.42 7.97 11.96
CA ILE A 81 8.34 6.55 11.58
C ILE A 81 7.59 6.43 10.25
N LEU A 82 6.45 7.10 10.12
CA LEU A 82 5.65 7.07 8.90
C LEU A 82 6.46 7.58 7.70
N ARG A 83 7.17 8.70 7.84
CA ARG A 83 8.02 9.25 6.79
C ARG A 83 9.12 8.28 6.39
N SER A 84 9.82 7.69 7.38
CA SER A 84 10.87 6.72 7.12
C SER A 84 10.35 5.51 6.35
N GLU A 85 9.28 4.87 6.83
CA GLU A 85 8.76 3.65 6.20
C GLU A 85 8.22 3.90 4.80
N ARG A 86 7.61 5.07 4.56
CA ARG A 86 7.12 5.47 3.25
C ARG A 86 8.23 5.73 2.24
N GLU A 87 9.37 6.28 2.66
CA GLU A 87 10.47 6.66 1.74
C GLU A 87 11.40 5.50 1.35
N TYR A 88 11.28 4.35 2.03
CA TYR A 88 12.12 3.16 1.84
C TYR A 88 11.29 1.92 1.49
N ASP A 89 10.48 2.05 0.43
CA ASP A 89 9.74 0.91 -0.11
C ASP A 89 10.68 -0.20 -0.58
N ARG A 90 10.36 -1.42 -0.18
CA ARG A 90 11.20 -2.59 -0.38
C ARG A 90 10.38 -3.80 -0.76
N VAL A 91 11.01 -4.67 -1.52
CA VAL A 91 10.48 -5.95 -1.95
C VAL A 91 11.41 -7.04 -1.44
N LEU A 92 10.82 -8.12 -0.93
CA LEU A 92 11.53 -9.37 -0.67
C LEU A 92 11.40 -10.25 -1.92
N THR A 93 12.53 -10.51 -2.57
CA THR A 93 12.58 -11.37 -3.77
C THR A 93 12.56 -12.85 -3.39
N ASP A 94 12.35 -13.72 -4.38
CA ASP A 94 12.30 -15.18 -4.17
C ASP A 94 13.62 -15.77 -3.62
N ASN A 95 14.75 -15.14 -3.92
CA ASN A 95 16.07 -15.49 -3.38
C ASN A 95 16.40 -14.77 -2.05
N GLU A 96 15.38 -14.33 -1.31
CA GLU A 96 15.47 -13.70 0.01
C GLU A 96 16.24 -12.37 0.06
N ASN A 97 16.48 -11.73 -1.08
CA ASN A 97 17.09 -10.41 -1.12
C ASN A 97 16.05 -9.31 -0.87
N ILE A 98 16.45 -8.27 -0.15
CA ILE A 98 15.65 -7.06 0.05
C ILE A 98 16.15 -6.01 -0.93
N LEU A 99 15.30 -5.64 -1.88
CA LEU A 99 15.60 -4.63 -2.90
C LEU A 99 14.67 -3.42 -2.77
N PRO A 100 15.14 -2.20 -3.08
CA PRO A 100 14.25 -1.05 -3.15
C PRO A 100 13.27 -1.17 -4.32
N PHE A 101 12.06 -0.63 -4.14
CA PHE A 101 11.11 -0.43 -5.24
C PHE A 101 11.17 1.04 -5.72
N PRO A 102 11.05 1.32 -7.03
CA PRO A 102 10.95 0.37 -8.14
C PRO A 102 12.27 -0.37 -8.39
N LEU A 103 12.16 -1.67 -8.70
CA LEU A 103 13.31 -2.44 -9.20
C LEU A 103 13.76 -1.79 -10.52
N GLU A 104 15.05 -1.44 -10.63
CA GLU A 104 15.60 -0.86 -11.86
C GLU A 104 15.25 -1.73 -13.08
N LYS A 105 14.96 -1.07 -14.21
CA LYS A 105 14.51 -1.71 -15.46
C LYS A 105 15.50 -2.73 -16.02
#